data_AF-A0A351A193-F1
#
_entry.id   AF-A0A351A193-F1
#
_cell.length_a   1.000
_cell.length_b   1.000
_cell.length_c   1.000
_cell.angle_alpha   90.00
_cell.angle_beta   90.00
_cell.angle_gamma   90.00
#
_symmetry.space_group_name_H-M   'P 1'
#
loop_
_entity.id
_entity.type
_entity.pdbx_description
1 polymer ?
#
loop_
_entity_poly.entity_id
_entity_poly.type
_entity_poly.pdbx_seq_one_letter_code
_entity_poly.pdbx_strand_id
1 'polypeptide(L)'
;AGSLTQNGPSAVLGGHSIDLSAGTGIGSLHADGTPDQALRIRQSEGGVVNAGTTSGSIYLEQTIGDLRVGTIGSAATDKVVLESAGDIVGRDASALVQARRIDLSSANGSIGRLDALGGDPLRIRSGYTTSEDAAVLARHGLSAQARGDINIANLADPLAAHIYTGDLLVVGVESLGGDVRITTAGSVIDNNPFATVDTRTEDELAALWDEMRLRQQPNDPITGAARGSDAKAQEAVEAYANGRSNNYRLYWQFRVRQADGGASYDPTFEYALTATEEQALRDTGMDAADIAAFADKRTQQYRALHEEVGSYTSTFDEDFDYRSRLSAEEITAITRGSEWTDAQLLLSVGAGLLKEITDTVTTIKAPNVVGRTVTLVAGDDIGRYGPDQVIDTIAGIDTLTKAQKAALAAVERGDAIVDDEDNPRFVTIRQPQPLNVANRDPDDPATLHATAAGKVFIGSEGSLRIGQVSAGDEVRIKVAGALHGIDSGASA
;
A
#
# COMPACT_ATOMS: atom_id res chain seq x y z
N ALA A 1 26.18 39.85 14.87
CA ALA A 1 26.01 38.52 15.46
C ALA A 1 25.36 38.66 16.84
N GLY A 2 24.06 38.90 16.90
CA GLY A 2 23.32 38.96 18.16
C GLY A 2 22.05 38.14 18.05
N SER A 3 21.65 37.47 19.12
CA SER A 3 20.36 36.78 19.25
C SER A 3 19.42 37.61 20.13
N LEU A 4 18.12 37.34 20.02
CA LEU A 4 17.11 37.85 20.96
C LEU A 4 16.60 36.70 21.80
N THR A 5 16.98 36.63 23.08
CA THR A 5 16.56 35.57 24.01
C THR A 5 15.84 36.16 25.22
N GLN A 6 15.12 35.31 25.96
CA GLN A 6 14.47 35.70 27.19
C GLN A 6 15.38 35.46 28.40
N ASN A 7 15.62 36.51 29.19
CA ASN A 7 16.40 36.38 30.43
C ASN A 7 15.57 35.89 31.64
N GLY A 8 14.30 35.52 31.45
CA GLY A 8 13.46 34.96 32.52
C GLY A 8 12.03 34.60 32.07
N PRO A 9 11.34 33.70 32.78
CA PRO A 9 10.08 33.09 32.34
C PRO A 9 8.88 34.06 32.31
N SER A 10 8.99 35.20 32.98
CA SER A 10 7.95 36.22 33.09
C SER A 10 8.15 37.42 32.16
N ALA A 11 9.28 37.49 31.44
CA ALA A 11 9.49 38.56 30.47
C ALA A 11 8.44 38.45 29.35
N VAL A 12 7.84 39.56 28.94
CA VAL A 12 6.91 39.60 27.81
C VAL A 12 7.14 40.89 27.06
N LEU A 13 7.28 40.79 25.74
CA LEU A 13 7.36 41.96 24.87
C LEU A 13 5.96 42.34 24.39
N GLY A 14 5.46 43.48 24.88
CA GLY A 14 4.14 43.99 24.52
C GLY A 14 4.20 45.12 23.50
N GLY A 15 3.25 45.17 22.57
CA GLY A 15 3.16 46.26 21.60
C GLY A 15 2.02 46.08 20.59
N HIS A 16 1.67 47.16 19.88
CA HIS A 16 0.76 47.08 18.73
C HIS A 16 1.49 46.65 17.46
N SER A 17 2.66 47.25 17.18
CA SER A 17 3.62 46.74 16.19
C SER A 17 4.83 46.22 16.95
N ILE A 18 5.21 44.97 16.69
CA ILE A 18 6.39 44.34 17.27
C ILE A 18 7.32 43.97 16.13
N ASP A 19 8.46 44.65 16.03
CA ASP A 19 9.45 44.47 14.97
C ASP A 19 10.76 43.93 15.56
N LEU A 20 11.09 42.69 15.22
CA LEU A 20 12.22 41.95 15.78
C LEU A 20 13.28 41.67 14.71
N SER A 21 14.53 41.94 15.04
CA SER A 21 15.67 41.68 14.16
C SER A 21 16.85 41.13 14.95
N ALA A 22 17.36 39.98 14.53
CA ALA A 22 18.52 39.32 15.14
C ALA A 22 19.48 38.75 14.09
N GLY A 23 20.76 38.65 14.40
CA GLY A 23 21.73 38.01 13.52
C GLY A 23 21.71 36.48 13.56
N THR A 24 21.45 35.88 14.73
CA THR A 24 21.63 34.43 14.98
C THR A 24 20.44 33.79 15.71
N GLY A 25 19.22 34.24 15.42
CA GLY A 25 17.99 33.69 15.96
C GLY A 25 17.24 34.58 16.98
N ILE A 26 15.95 34.26 17.13
CA ILE A 26 15.00 34.89 18.05
C ILE A 26 14.32 33.78 18.84
N GLY A 27 14.34 33.87 20.17
CA GLY A 27 14.13 32.70 21.04
C GLY A 27 15.33 31.74 20.97
N SER A 28 15.18 30.57 21.57
CA SER A 28 16.14 29.47 21.50
C SER A 28 15.46 28.15 21.18
N LEU A 29 16.21 27.28 20.50
CA LEU A 29 15.92 25.88 20.29
C LEU A 29 17.06 25.05 20.89
N HIS A 30 16.77 23.81 21.28
CA HIS A 30 17.80 22.83 21.59
C HIS A 30 18.62 22.47 20.33
N ALA A 31 19.76 21.80 20.53
CA ALA A 31 20.63 21.38 19.43
C ALA A 31 19.95 20.40 18.45
N ASP A 32 18.95 19.66 18.92
CA ASP A 32 18.12 18.76 18.11
C ASP A 32 16.98 19.47 17.35
N GLY A 33 16.88 20.81 17.48
CA GLY A 33 15.85 21.62 16.82
C GLY A 33 14.49 21.62 17.54
N THR A 34 14.38 21.00 18.71
CA THR A 34 13.17 21.11 19.54
C THR A 34 13.08 22.48 20.21
N PRO A 35 11.87 23.02 20.43
CA PRO A 35 11.67 24.25 21.19
C PRO A 35 12.38 24.23 22.56
N ASP A 36 13.14 25.29 22.89
CA ASP A 36 13.75 25.49 24.22
C ASP A 36 13.04 26.67 24.91
N GLN A 37 13.24 27.89 24.43
CA GLN A 37 12.63 29.08 25.01
C GLN A 37 12.10 30.02 23.94
N ALA A 38 10.78 30.24 23.94
CA ALA A 38 10.15 31.23 23.08
C ALA A 38 10.52 32.65 23.51
N LEU A 39 10.59 33.58 22.56
CA LEU A 39 10.39 34.98 22.90
C LEU A 39 8.89 35.23 23.06
N ARG A 40 8.45 35.39 24.30
CA ARG A 40 7.03 35.62 24.62
C ARG A 40 6.64 37.04 24.27
N ILE A 41 5.54 37.17 23.54
CA ILE A 41 4.99 38.43 23.08
C ILE A 41 3.55 38.61 23.56
N ARG A 42 3.12 39.87 23.58
CA ARG A 42 1.73 40.28 23.80
C ARG A 42 1.37 41.39 22.83
N GLN A 43 0.86 40.99 21.69
CA GLN A 43 0.29 41.91 20.72
C GLN A 43 -1.01 42.52 21.25
N SER A 44 -1.24 43.82 21.05
CA SER A 44 -2.59 44.38 21.25
C SER A 44 -3.51 44.02 20.09
N GLU A 45 -4.82 44.02 20.33
CA GLU A 45 -5.82 43.70 19.31
C GLU A 45 -5.59 44.49 18.00
N GLY A 46 -5.64 43.79 16.87
CA GLY A 46 -5.38 44.35 15.54
C GLY A 46 -3.91 44.67 15.23
N GLY A 47 -2.96 44.37 16.13
CA GLY A 47 -1.53 44.64 15.93
C GLY A 47 -0.86 43.80 14.83
N VAL A 48 0.47 43.94 14.67
CA VAL A 48 1.29 43.07 13.78
C VAL A 48 2.62 42.69 14.44
N VAL A 49 3.11 41.48 14.14
CA VAL A 49 4.46 41.03 14.50
C VAL A 49 5.26 40.79 13.22
N ASN A 50 6.45 41.40 13.14
CA ASN A 50 7.47 41.10 12.14
C ASN A 50 8.71 40.57 12.87
N ALA A 51 9.33 39.52 12.33
CA ALA A 51 10.52 38.92 12.94
C ALA A 51 11.47 38.41 11.86
N GLY A 52 12.69 38.92 11.85
CA GLY A 52 13.72 38.53 10.90
C GLY A 52 14.98 38.05 11.59
N THR A 53 15.60 37.01 11.02
CA THR A 53 16.98 36.66 11.35
C THR A 53 17.84 36.40 10.13
N THR A 54 19.14 36.68 10.24
CA THR A 54 20.13 36.40 9.19
C THR A 54 20.53 34.92 9.16
N SER A 55 20.45 34.22 10.29
CA SER A 55 20.76 32.80 10.45
C SER A 55 20.10 32.25 11.70
N GLY A 56 19.90 30.93 11.77
CA GLY A 56 19.25 30.29 12.90
C GLY A 56 17.73 30.35 12.82
N SER A 57 17.08 30.24 13.98
CA SER A 57 15.64 29.98 14.09
C SER A 57 14.89 31.11 14.77
N ILE A 58 13.57 31.14 14.58
CA ILE A 58 12.65 32.07 15.23
C ILE A 58 11.64 31.25 16.02
N TYR A 59 11.52 31.51 17.32
CA TYR A 59 10.52 30.90 18.19
C TYR A 59 9.78 31.99 18.97
N LEU A 60 8.49 32.16 18.67
CA LEU A 60 7.61 33.16 19.28
C LEU A 60 6.38 32.51 19.92
N GLU A 61 6.01 33.01 21.10
CA GLU A 61 4.78 32.60 21.81
C GLU A 61 3.91 33.85 22.04
N GLN A 62 2.74 33.89 21.41
CA GLN A 62 1.69 34.85 21.74
C GLN A 62 0.93 34.37 22.97
N THR A 63 1.17 35.05 24.08
CA THR A 63 0.67 34.61 25.39
C THR A 63 -0.84 34.78 25.57
N ILE A 64 -1.46 35.72 24.86
CA ILE A 64 -2.89 36.02 24.94
C ILE A 64 -3.39 36.49 23.57
N GLY A 65 -4.56 35.99 23.17
CA GLY A 65 -5.25 36.41 21.94
C GLY A 65 -4.59 35.85 20.68
N ASP A 66 -4.94 36.45 19.55
CA ASP A 66 -4.47 36.02 18.24
C ASP A 66 -3.04 36.49 17.99
N LEU A 67 -2.26 35.68 17.28
CA LEU A 67 -0.98 36.04 16.71
C LEU A 67 -1.20 36.51 15.27
N ARG A 68 -1.20 37.84 15.07
CA ARG A 68 -1.28 38.43 13.74
C ARG A 68 0.11 38.72 13.19
N VAL A 69 0.53 37.96 12.17
CA VAL A 69 1.87 38.06 11.57
C VAL A 69 1.91 38.98 10.37
N GLY A 70 3.01 39.72 10.21
CA GLY A 70 3.41 40.38 8.98
C GLY A 70 4.40 39.50 8.23
N THR A 71 5.68 39.86 8.23
CA THR A 71 6.76 39.03 7.70
C THR A 71 7.52 38.34 8.83
N ILE A 72 7.54 37.00 8.82
CA ILE A 72 8.28 36.17 9.76
C ILE A 72 9.28 35.31 9.00
N GLY A 73 10.55 35.41 9.38
CA GLY A 73 11.64 34.67 8.77
C GLY A 73 12.09 35.23 7.42
N SER A 74 12.89 34.42 6.73
CA SER A 74 13.58 34.77 5.48
C SER A 74 14.07 33.49 4.82
N ALA A 75 14.59 33.58 3.59
CA ALA A 75 15.15 32.43 2.89
C ALA A 75 16.28 31.71 3.67
N ALA A 76 17.00 32.44 4.53
CA ALA A 76 18.09 31.91 5.36
C ALA A 76 17.64 31.40 6.74
N THR A 77 16.34 31.50 7.06
CA THR A 77 15.82 31.07 8.37
C THR A 77 15.69 29.54 8.41
N ASP A 78 16.26 28.94 9.45
CA ASP A 78 16.32 27.48 9.58
C ASP A 78 14.97 26.91 9.97
N LYS A 79 14.40 27.43 11.05
CA LYS A 79 13.12 26.99 11.58
C LYS A 79 12.33 28.17 12.12
N VAL A 80 11.03 28.17 11.88
CA VAL A 80 10.07 29.06 12.53
C VAL A 80 9.14 28.21 13.39
N VAL A 81 9.01 28.56 14.66
CA VAL A 81 8.03 28.01 15.60
C VAL A 81 7.14 29.15 16.06
N LEU A 82 5.84 29.05 15.79
CA LEU A 82 4.85 30.03 16.23
C LEU A 82 3.80 29.34 17.09
N GLU A 83 3.66 29.83 18.32
CA GLU A 83 2.64 29.38 19.25
C GLU A 83 1.70 30.53 19.59
N SER A 84 0.39 30.24 19.61
CA SER A 84 -0.64 31.20 19.94
C SER A 84 -1.71 30.58 20.83
N ALA A 85 -2.14 31.33 21.84
CA ALA A 85 -3.32 30.96 22.63
C ALA A 85 -4.61 31.02 21.81
N GLY A 86 -4.72 32.00 20.90
CA GLY A 86 -5.82 32.19 19.95
C GLY A 86 -5.43 31.83 18.51
N ASP A 87 -5.95 32.54 17.53
CA ASP A 87 -5.65 32.26 16.12
C ASP A 87 -4.18 32.55 15.77
N ILE A 88 -3.67 31.96 14.68
CA ILE A 88 -2.48 32.45 13.96
C ILE A 88 -2.94 32.92 12.59
N VAL A 89 -2.86 34.22 12.31
CA VAL A 89 -3.38 34.81 11.06
C VAL A 89 -2.40 35.77 10.41
N GLY A 90 -2.42 35.83 9.09
CA GLY A 90 -1.76 36.89 8.35
C GLY A 90 -2.43 38.24 8.61
N ARG A 91 -1.64 39.31 8.68
CA ARG A 91 -2.17 40.68 8.75
C ARG A 91 -3.05 40.99 7.54
N ASP A 92 -2.58 40.60 6.36
CA ASP A 92 -3.16 40.85 5.05
C ASP A 92 -2.57 39.85 4.03
N ALA A 93 -2.85 40.08 2.74
CA ALA A 93 -2.41 39.18 1.67
C ALA A 93 -0.89 39.11 1.45
N SER A 94 -0.12 40.05 2.00
CA SER A 94 1.35 40.09 1.91
C SER A 94 2.05 39.43 3.09
N ALA A 95 1.31 39.09 4.15
CA ALA A 95 1.87 38.40 5.30
C ALA A 95 2.43 37.03 4.91
N LEU A 96 3.59 36.68 5.46
CA LEU A 96 4.36 35.51 5.06
C LEU A 96 5.16 34.95 6.23
N VAL A 97 5.13 33.62 6.37
CA VAL A 97 6.03 32.86 7.24
C VAL A 97 6.98 32.04 6.37
N GLN A 98 8.29 32.29 6.44
CA GLN A 98 9.29 31.63 5.58
C GLN A 98 10.45 31.06 6.41
N ALA A 99 10.67 29.75 6.29
CA ALA A 99 11.81 29.03 6.85
C ALA A 99 11.91 27.63 6.23
N ARG A 100 13.04 26.94 6.41
CA ARG A 100 13.16 25.55 5.93
C ARG A 100 12.15 24.63 6.63
N ARG A 101 12.02 24.74 7.95
CA ARG A 101 10.99 24.07 8.77
C ARG A 101 10.04 25.09 9.37
N ILE A 102 8.74 24.81 9.32
CA ILE A 102 7.72 25.65 9.96
C ILE A 102 6.86 24.78 10.88
N ASP A 103 6.80 25.16 12.16
CA ASP A 103 5.94 24.54 13.16
C ASP A 103 4.95 25.59 13.70
N LEU A 104 3.65 25.31 13.59
CA LEU A 104 2.58 26.22 14.00
C LEU A 104 1.67 25.54 15.03
N SER A 105 1.36 26.23 16.12
CA SER A 105 0.44 25.73 17.15
C SER A 105 -0.54 26.81 17.59
N SER A 106 -1.83 26.56 17.38
CA SER A 106 -2.93 27.36 17.91
C SER A 106 -3.71 26.55 18.94
N ALA A 107 -3.52 26.90 20.22
CA ALA A 107 -4.05 26.08 21.32
C ALA A 107 -5.59 26.07 21.39
N ASN A 108 -6.22 27.21 21.09
CA ASN A 108 -7.69 27.35 21.16
C ASN A 108 -8.32 28.02 19.94
N GLY A 109 -7.52 28.35 18.92
CA GLY A 109 -7.99 29.04 17.72
C GLY A 109 -7.77 28.23 16.45
N SER A 110 -7.74 28.96 15.34
CA SER A 110 -7.51 28.47 13.99
C SER A 110 -6.14 28.93 13.46
N ILE A 111 -5.63 28.29 12.42
CA ILE A 111 -4.48 28.77 11.66
C ILE A 111 -4.97 29.23 10.29
N GLY A 112 -4.78 30.50 9.97
CA GLY A 112 -5.49 31.14 8.86
C GLY A 112 -6.99 31.32 9.16
N ARG A 113 -7.73 31.79 8.16
CA ARG A 113 -9.20 31.91 8.21
C ARG A 113 -9.78 31.02 7.13
N LEU A 114 -10.71 30.14 7.49
CA LEU A 114 -11.44 29.32 6.54
C LEU A 114 -12.92 29.71 6.57
N ASP A 115 -13.53 29.78 5.39
CA ASP A 115 -14.97 29.95 5.22
C ASP A 115 -15.45 29.17 3.98
N ALA A 116 -16.74 29.25 3.67
CA ALA A 116 -17.34 28.55 2.54
C ALA A 116 -16.79 28.97 1.16
N LEU A 117 -16.10 30.12 1.05
CA LEU A 117 -15.48 30.61 -0.17
C LEU A 117 -13.96 30.33 -0.22
N GLY A 118 -13.43 29.61 0.79
CA GLY A 118 -12.02 29.27 0.92
C GLY A 118 -11.22 30.16 1.86
N GLY A 119 -11.80 31.26 2.37
CA GLY A 119 -11.23 32.16 3.37
C GLY A 119 -9.86 32.78 3.03
N ASP A 120 -9.21 33.35 4.05
CA ASP A 120 -7.88 33.94 3.96
C ASP A 120 -6.82 32.98 4.54
N PRO A 121 -6.03 32.29 3.69
CA PRO A 121 -5.02 31.36 4.18
C PRO A 121 -3.84 32.08 4.82
N LEU A 122 -3.23 31.45 5.83
CA LEU A 122 -1.88 31.81 6.25
C LEU A 122 -0.90 31.40 5.15
N ARG A 123 -0.22 32.39 4.55
CA ARG A 123 0.78 32.12 3.52
C ARG A 123 2.10 31.72 4.15
N ILE A 124 2.67 30.64 3.63
CA ILE A 124 3.96 30.12 4.07
C ILE A 124 4.89 29.86 2.89
N ARG A 125 6.18 29.71 3.20
CA ARG A 125 7.19 29.13 2.32
C ARG A 125 8.03 28.16 3.15
N SER A 126 7.72 26.87 3.05
CA SER A 126 8.53 25.82 3.67
C SER A 126 9.64 25.36 2.73
N GLY A 127 10.78 24.93 3.27
CA GLY A 127 11.86 24.37 2.48
C GLY A 127 11.51 22.97 1.96
N TYR A 128 12.01 22.67 0.75
CA TYR A 128 11.97 21.38 0.09
C TYR A 128 13.35 20.73 0.05
N THR A 129 13.39 19.40 -0.01
CA THR A 129 14.60 18.62 -0.23
C THR A 129 14.26 17.32 -0.97
N THR A 130 15.18 16.86 -1.81
CA THR A 130 15.12 15.54 -2.45
C THR A 130 15.87 14.47 -1.65
N SER A 131 16.47 14.84 -0.51
CA SER A 131 17.21 13.90 0.34
C SER A 131 16.24 13.02 1.12
N GLU A 132 16.44 11.71 1.05
CA GLU A 132 15.68 10.73 1.85
C GLU A 132 16.30 10.49 3.25
N ASP A 133 17.42 11.15 3.57
CA ASP A 133 18.01 11.11 4.93
C ASP A 133 17.06 11.73 5.96
N ALA A 134 16.68 10.95 6.99
CA ALA A 134 15.76 11.34 8.04
C ALA A 134 16.20 12.62 8.81
N ALA A 135 17.51 12.82 9.03
CA ALA A 135 18.02 14.01 9.70
C ALA A 135 17.92 15.26 8.82
N VAL A 136 17.96 15.09 7.49
CA VAL A 136 17.71 16.19 6.54
C VAL A 136 16.21 16.46 6.46
N LEU A 137 15.38 15.43 6.32
CA LEU A 137 13.91 15.54 6.25
C LEU A 137 13.30 16.20 7.50
N ALA A 138 13.82 15.89 8.69
CA ALA A 138 13.38 16.51 9.95
C ALA A 138 13.51 18.04 9.96
N ARG A 139 14.39 18.60 9.13
CA ARG A 139 14.66 20.05 9.03
C ARG A 139 13.87 20.75 7.93
N HIS A 140 12.92 20.07 7.29
CA HIS A 140 12.13 20.60 6.19
C HIS A 140 10.63 20.38 6.42
N GLY A 141 9.83 21.17 5.71
CA GLY A 141 8.38 21.00 5.65
C GLY A 141 7.60 21.73 6.74
N LEU A 142 6.38 21.25 6.94
CA LEU A 142 5.35 21.86 7.77
C LEU A 142 4.82 20.89 8.83
N SER A 143 4.74 21.40 10.06
CA SER A 143 3.83 20.90 11.09
C SER A 143 2.84 22.00 11.50
N ALA A 144 1.56 21.68 11.61
CA ALA A 144 0.56 22.62 12.09
C ALA A 144 -0.50 21.92 12.93
N GLN A 145 -0.83 22.49 14.09
CA GLN A 145 -1.93 22.01 14.93
C GLN A 145 -2.80 23.18 15.35
N ALA A 146 -4.11 23.02 15.26
CA ALA A 146 -5.07 24.01 15.71
C ALA A 146 -6.27 23.33 16.35
N ARG A 147 -6.94 23.99 17.30
CA ARG A 147 -8.23 23.48 17.80
C ARG A 147 -9.34 23.64 16.75
N GLY A 148 -9.34 24.78 16.06
CA GLY A 148 -10.26 25.12 14.97
C GLY A 148 -9.69 24.77 13.60
N ASP A 149 -10.11 25.51 12.59
CA ASP A 149 -9.76 25.23 11.19
C ASP A 149 -8.27 25.53 10.90
N ILE A 150 -7.72 24.88 9.88
CA ILE A 150 -6.40 25.17 9.34
C ILE A 150 -6.55 25.50 7.87
N ASN A 151 -6.18 26.71 7.46
CA ASN A 151 -6.13 27.15 6.07
C ASN A 151 -4.75 27.71 5.74
N ILE A 152 -3.97 26.98 4.95
CA ILE A 152 -2.57 27.29 4.64
C ILE A 152 -2.36 27.33 3.13
N ALA A 153 -1.60 28.33 2.68
CA ALA A 153 -1.14 28.44 1.29
C ALA A 153 0.40 28.45 1.24
N ASN A 154 1.01 27.37 0.77
CA ASN A 154 2.44 27.28 0.54
C ASN A 154 2.81 27.84 -0.85
N LEU A 155 3.80 28.71 -0.88
CA LEU A 155 4.22 29.43 -2.08
C LEU A 155 5.63 29.02 -2.51
N ALA A 156 5.95 29.23 -3.78
CA ALA A 156 7.32 29.20 -4.26
C ALA A 156 8.03 30.53 -3.95
N ASP A 157 9.37 30.48 -3.89
CA ASP A 157 10.23 31.66 -3.91
C ASP A 157 11.06 31.69 -5.20
N PRO A 158 10.73 32.55 -6.18
CA PRO A 158 11.49 32.64 -7.43
C PRO A 158 12.97 33.01 -7.22
N LEU A 159 13.30 33.70 -6.12
CA LEU A 159 14.67 34.10 -5.81
C LEU A 159 15.47 33.00 -5.11
N ALA A 160 14.79 31.98 -4.56
CA ALA A 160 15.38 30.87 -3.84
C ALA A 160 14.72 29.54 -4.23
N ALA A 161 14.45 29.36 -5.54
CA ALA A 161 13.63 28.27 -6.07
C ALA A 161 14.20 26.87 -5.83
N HIS A 162 15.49 26.74 -5.53
CA HIS A 162 16.12 25.47 -5.17
C HIS A 162 15.84 25.03 -3.72
N ILE A 163 15.37 25.93 -2.85
CA ILE A 163 14.97 25.63 -1.46
C ILE A 163 13.46 25.72 -1.34
N TYR A 164 12.84 26.75 -1.91
CA TYR A 164 11.39 26.99 -1.81
C TYR A 164 10.76 26.81 -3.19
N THR A 165 10.66 25.56 -3.62
CA THR A 165 10.17 25.17 -4.95
C THR A 165 8.67 25.46 -5.13
N GLY A 166 7.93 25.53 -4.03
CA GLY A 166 6.47 25.46 -4.02
C GLY A 166 5.96 24.06 -3.66
N ASP A 167 6.85 23.07 -3.55
CA ASP A 167 6.51 21.79 -2.94
C ASP A 167 6.38 21.94 -1.42
N LEU A 168 5.43 21.21 -0.85
CA LEU A 168 5.14 21.19 0.57
C LEU A 168 5.39 19.78 1.11
N LEU A 169 6.49 19.63 1.85
CA LEU A 169 6.72 18.46 2.69
C LEU A 169 5.83 18.55 3.93
N VAL A 170 4.87 17.64 4.08
CA VAL A 170 3.91 17.63 5.19
C VAL A 170 4.34 16.61 6.22
N VAL A 171 4.73 17.08 7.40
CA VAL A 171 5.08 16.22 8.52
C VAL A 171 3.83 15.82 9.29
N GLY A 172 2.98 16.79 9.60
CA GLY A 172 1.71 16.58 10.31
C GLY A 172 0.89 17.86 10.40
N VAL A 173 -0.32 17.86 9.87
CA VAL A 173 -1.28 18.96 9.93
C VAL A 173 -2.58 18.44 10.52
N GLU A 174 -2.91 18.86 11.73
CA GLU A 174 -4.03 18.32 12.48
C GLU A 174 -4.95 19.41 13.01
N SER A 175 -6.22 19.32 12.63
CA SER A 175 -7.28 20.10 13.26
C SER A 175 -8.02 19.31 14.35
N LEU A 176 -7.99 19.90 15.54
CA LEU A 176 -8.66 19.62 16.81
C LEU A 176 -10.18 19.50 16.79
N GLY A 177 -10.82 19.85 15.68
CA GLY A 177 -12.27 20.05 15.63
C GLY A 177 -12.71 21.01 14.57
N GLY A 178 -11.92 21.18 13.52
CA GLY A 178 -12.17 22.01 12.36
C GLY A 178 -11.82 21.27 11.08
N ASP A 179 -11.89 21.98 9.97
CA ASP A 179 -11.50 21.52 8.65
C ASP A 179 -10.04 21.89 8.36
N VAL A 180 -9.42 21.16 7.45
CA VAL A 180 -8.07 21.47 6.95
C VAL A 180 -8.14 21.76 5.46
N ARG A 181 -7.60 22.91 5.07
CA ARG A 181 -7.35 23.30 3.68
C ARG A 181 -5.87 23.61 3.48
N ILE A 182 -5.24 22.89 2.57
CA ILE A 182 -3.86 23.13 2.14
C ILE A 182 -3.88 23.43 0.65
N THR A 183 -3.31 24.57 0.27
CA THR A 183 -3.04 24.93 -1.11
C THR A 183 -1.54 25.08 -1.30
N THR A 184 -0.98 24.54 -2.37
CA THR A 184 0.45 24.68 -2.66
C THR A 184 0.69 24.86 -4.16
N ALA A 185 1.71 25.63 -4.52
CA ALA A 185 2.04 25.91 -5.92
C ALA A 185 2.70 24.72 -6.64
N GLY A 186 3.34 23.82 -5.88
CA GLY A 186 3.94 22.57 -6.39
C GLY A 186 3.19 21.35 -5.86
N SER A 187 3.92 20.37 -5.33
CA SER A 187 3.37 19.10 -4.83
C SER A 187 3.10 19.10 -3.32
N VAL A 188 2.16 18.26 -2.84
CA VAL A 188 1.97 17.96 -1.41
C VAL A 188 2.53 16.56 -1.13
N ILE A 189 3.59 16.48 -0.33
CA ILE A 189 4.41 15.28 -0.20
C ILE A 189 4.44 14.82 1.27
N ASP A 190 4.29 13.51 1.47
CA ASP A 190 4.46 12.88 2.78
C ASP A 190 5.90 13.07 3.30
N ASN A 191 6.04 13.72 4.45
CA ASN A 191 7.29 13.82 5.21
C ASN A 191 7.08 13.42 6.68
N ASN A 192 6.11 12.54 6.94
CA ASN A 192 5.84 12.03 8.27
C ASN A 192 6.88 10.95 8.65
N PRO A 193 7.65 11.12 9.75
CA PRO A 193 8.65 10.14 10.15
C PRO A 193 8.08 8.84 10.75
N PHE A 194 6.77 8.80 11.06
CA PHE A 194 6.13 7.65 11.72
C PHE A 194 5.59 6.63 10.71
N ALA A 195 6.51 5.99 9.99
CA ALA A 195 6.23 4.85 9.13
C ALA A 195 6.80 3.57 9.75
N THR A 196 6.00 2.51 9.83
CA THR A 196 6.46 1.19 10.22
C THR A 196 6.21 0.20 9.10
N VAL A 197 7.22 -0.62 8.79
CA VAL A 197 7.03 -1.75 7.87
C VAL A 197 6.09 -2.75 8.55
N ASP A 198 4.99 -3.09 7.89
CA ASP A 198 4.16 -4.23 8.28
C ASP A 198 4.91 -5.51 7.89
N THR A 199 5.73 -5.99 8.82
CA THR A 199 6.57 -7.17 8.59
C THR A 199 5.73 -8.41 8.31
N ARG A 200 4.50 -8.49 8.84
CA ARG A 200 3.58 -9.61 8.59
C ARG A 200 3.12 -9.59 7.15
N THR A 201 2.62 -8.45 6.66
CA THR A 201 2.19 -8.32 5.25
C THR A 201 3.37 -8.51 4.30
N GLU A 202 4.56 -8.00 4.65
CA GLU A 202 5.79 -8.23 3.89
C GLU A 202 6.22 -9.72 3.91
N ASP A 203 6.07 -10.41 5.03
CA ASP A 203 6.32 -11.86 5.15
C ASP A 203 5.30 -12.66 4.33
N GLU A 204 4.00 -12.32 4.37
CA GLU A 204 2.94 -12.97 3.59
C GLU A 204 3.17 -12.80 2.08
N LEU A 205 3.50 -11.58 1.64
CA LEU A 205 3.86 -11.27 0.25
C LEU A 205 5.12 -12.00 -0.21
N ALA A 206 6.13 -12.12 0.66
CA ALA A 206 7.34 -12.88 0.37
C ALA A 206 7.10 -14.40 0.38
N ALA A 207 6.25 -14.90 1.28
CA ALA A 207 5.92 -16.32 1.41
C ALA A 207 5.07 -16.83 0.24
N LEU A 208 4.23 -15.98 -0.35
CA LEU A 208 3.46 -16.30 -1.56
C LEU A 208 4.35 -16.80 -2.71
N TRP A 209 5.56 -16.24 -2.82
CA TRP A 209 6.57 -16.72 -3.77
C TRP A 209 7.05 -18.16 -3.49
N ASP A 210 7.19 -18.53 -2.22
CA ASP A 210 7.59 -19.88 -1.80
C ASP A 210 6.43 -20.89 -1.88
N GLU A 211 5.20 -20.48 -1.54
CA GLU A 211 3.99 -21.30 -1.55
C GLU A 211 3.56 -21.74 -2.95
N MET A 212 3.74 -20.88 -3.96
CA MET A 212 3.39 -21.25 -5.33
C MET A 212 4.24 -22.44 -5.84
N ARG A 213 5.37 -22.77 -5.19
CA ARG A 213 6.25 -23.92 -5.50
C ARG A 213 6.63 -23.99 -6.98
N LEU A 214 6.83 -22.83 -7.61
CA LEU A 214 7.04 -22.73 -9.06
C LEU A 214 8.48 -22.99 -9.50
N ARG A 215 9.42 -23.19 -8.56
CA ARG A 215 10.84 -23.44 -8.83
C ARG A 215 11.29 -24.82 -8.43
N GLN A 216 12.29 -25.36 -9.12
CA GLN A 216 13.05 -26.50 -8.65
C GLN A 216 13.80 -26.08 -7.38
N GLN A 217 13.61 -26.83 -6.29
CA GLN A 217 14.39 -26.64 -5.08
C GLN A 217 15.32 -27.84 -4.90
N PRO A 218 16.52 -27.64 -4.34
CA PRO A 218 17.35 -28.77 -3.94
C PRO A 218 16.53 -29.71 -3.06
N ASN A 219 16.65 -31.01 -3.31
CA ASN A 219 16.01 -32.02 -2.49
C ASN A 219 16.35 -31.81 -1.02
N ASP A 220 15.43 -32.19 -0.15
CA ASP A 220 15.63 -32.17 1.29
C ASP A 220 16.98 -32.84 1.65
N PRO A 221 17.90 -32.13 2.31
CA PRO A 221 19.25 -32.67 2.56
C PRO A 221 19.27 -33.83 3.56
N ILE A 222 18.17 -34.05 4.30
CA ILE A 222 18.02 -35.10 5.30
C ILE A 222 17.24 -36.28 4.72
N THR A 223 16.11 -36.01 4.05
CA THR A 223 15.19 -37.06 3.57
C THR A 223 15.39 -37.42 2.10
N GLY A 224 16.09 -36.58 1.33
CA GLY A 224 16.26 -36.71 -0.12
C GLY A 224 14.97 -36.43 -0.91
N ALA A 225 13.88 -36.03 -0.25
CA ALA A 225 12.60 -35.75 -0.88
C ALA A 225 12.68 -34.54 -1.81
N ALA A 226 12.02 -34.62 -2.97
CA ALA A 226 11.93 -33.49 -3.88
C ALA A 226 11.21 -32.31 -3.23
N ARG A 227 11.56 -31.09 -3.63
CA ARG A 227 11.00 -29.84 -3.13
C ARG A 227 10.66 -28.90 -4.29
N GLY A 228 9.78 -27.92 -4.06
CA GLY A 228 9.37 -26.97 -5.08
C GLY A 228 8.60 -27.62 -6.25
N SER A 229 8.93 -27.26 -7.49
CA SER A 229 8.29 -27.77 -8.71
C SER A 229 8.49 -29.26 -8.90
N ASP A 230 9.64 -29.80 -8.47
CA ASP A 230 9.94 -31.24 -8.57
C ASP A 230 9.03 -32.06 -7.65
N ALA A 231 8.70 -31.53 -6.47
CA ALA A 231 7.71 -32.13 -5.59
C ALA A 231 6.32 -32.15 -6.25
N LYS A 232 5.90 -31.03 -6.86
CA LYS A 232 4.62 -30.96 -7.59
C LYS A 232 4.56 -31.91 -8.78
N ALA A 233 5.66 -32.00 -9.54
CA ALA A 233 5.79 -32.92 -10.66
C ALA A 233 5.71 -34.38 -10.20
N GLN A 234 6.38 -34.72 -9.09
CA GLN A 234 6.29 -36.05 -8.47
C GLN A 234 4.90 -36.34 -7.92
N GLU A 235 4.26 -35.40 -7.23
CA GLU A 235 2.89 -35.52 -6.73
C GLU A 235 1.90 -35.79 -7.88
N ALA A 236 2.07 -35.14 -9.04
CA ALA A 236 1.24 -35.37 -10.23
C ALA A 236 1.45 -36.76 -10.84
N VAL A 237 2.71 -37.21 -10.93
CA VAL A 237 3.07 -38.56 -11.38
C VAL A 237 2.50 -39.62 -10.44
N GLU A 238 2.59 -39.41 -9.13
CA GLU A 238 2.04 -40.30 -8.11
C GLU A 238 0.52 -40.35 -8.16
N ALA A 239 -0.16 -39.21 -8.30
CA ALA A 239 -1.61 -39.14 -8.43
C ALA A 239 -2.11 -39.87 -9.68
N TYR A 240 -1.42 -39.69 -10.82
CA TYR A 240 -1.73 -40.40 -12.07
C TYR A 240 -1.56 -41.92 -11.91
N ALA A 241 -0.43 -42.36 -11.35
CA ALA A 241 -0.18 -43.78 -11.10
C ALA A 241 -1.20 -44.38 -10.13
N ASN A 242 -1.53 -43.67 -9.04
CA ASN A 242 -2.56 -44.08 -8.09
C ASN A 242 -3.94 -44.21 -8.77
N GLY A 243 -4.31 -43.25 -9.62
CA GLY A 243 -5.54 -43.30 -10.41
C GLY A 243 -5.61 -44.53 -11.31
N ARG A 244 -4.52 -44.81 -12.04
CA ARG A 244 -4.41 -45.99 -12.90
C ARG A 244 -4.45 -47.31 -12.13
N SER A 245 -3.78 -47.40 -10.99
CA SER A 245 -3.83 -48.57 -10.10
C SER A 245 -5.23 -48.79 -9.52
N ASN A 246 -5.97 -47.72 -9.22
CA ASN A 246 -7.37 -47.81 -8.79
C ASN A 246 -8.29 -48.27 -9.92
N ASN A 247 -8.12 -47.74 -11.13
CA ASN A 247 -8.86 -48.17 -12.32
C ASN A 247 -8.63 -49.66 -12.61
N TYR A 248 -7.40 -50.14 -12.48
CA TYR A 248 -7.06 -51.57 -12.57
C TYR A 248 -7.82 -52.41 -11.55
N ARG A 249 -7.82 -52.03 -10.27
CA ARG A 249 -8.57 -52.75 -9.23
C ARG A 249 -10.07 -52.77 -9.52
N LEU A 250 -10.63 -51.63 -9.92
CA LEU A 250 -12.05 -51.51 -10.24
C LEU A 250 -12.44 -52.35 -11.47
N TYR A 251 -11.59 -52.39 -12.49
CA TYR A 251 -11.77 -53.25 -13.65
C TYR A 251 -11.88 -54.73 -13.26
N TRP A 252 -10.98 -55.21 -12.40
CA TRP A 252 -10.99 -56.60 -11.95
C TRP A 252 -12.18 -56.92 -11.02
N GLN A 253 -12.66 -55.94 -10.25
CA GLN A 253 -13.93 -56.05 -9.51
C GLN A 253 -15.15 -56.21 -10.42
N PHE A 254 -15.13 -55.65 -11.64
CA PHE A 254 -16.15 -55.92 -12.64
C PHE A 254 -15.94 -57.27 -13.33
N ARG A 255 -14.69 -57.61 -13.71
CA ARG A 255 -14.37 -58.90 -14.36
C ARG A 255 -14.86 -60.09 -13.55
N VAL A 256 -14.65 -60.10 -12.24
CA VAL A 256 -15.04 -61.24 -11.38
C VAL A 256 -16.56 -61.46 -11.31
N ARG A 257 -17.38 -60.47 -11.69
CA ARG A 257 -18.85 -60.59 -11.74
C ARG A 257 -19.36 -61.35 -12.99
N GLN A 258 -18.47 -61.71 -13.92
CA GLN A 258 -18.83 -62.50 -15.10
C GLN A 258 -19.18 -63.95 -14.73
N ALA A 259 -19.92 -64.61 -15.61
CA ALA A 259 -20.35 -65.99 -15.39
C ALA A 259 -19.17 -66.98 -15.26
N ASP A 260 -18.04 -66.68 -15.90
CA ASP A 260 -16.79 -67.47 -15.83
C ASP A 260 -15.88 -67.04 -14.66
N GLY A 261 -16.34 -66.14 -13.79
CA GLY A 261 -15.54 -65.56 -12.70
C GLY A 261 -14.47 -64.58 -13.19
N GLY A 262 -14.57 -64.07 -14.42
CA GLY A 262 -13.65 -63.11 -15.01
C GLY A 262 -12.43 -63.73 -15.67
N ALA A 263 -12.46 -65.03 -15.99
CA ALA A 263 -11.34 -65.75 -16.59
C ALA A 263 -10.93 -65.17 -17.95
N SER A 264 -11.89 -64.74 -18.77
CA SER A 264 -11.65 -64.02 -20.03
C SER A 264 -12.36 -62.66 -20.06
N TYR A 265 -11.92 -61.74 -20.92
CA TYR A 265 -12.69 -60.52 -21.15
C TYR A 265 -13.93 -60.86 -21.96
N ASP A 266 -15.11 -60.61 -21.40
CA ASP A 266 -16.36 -60.66 -22.14
C ASP A 266 -16.79 -59.25 -22.60
N PRO A 267 -16.78 -58.94 -23.91
CA PRO A 267 -17.27 -57.67 -24.44
C PRO A 267 -18.79 -57.53 -24.36
N THR A 268 -19.52 -58.64 -24.25
CA THR A 268 -20.98 -58.70 -24.15
C THR A 268 -21.50 -58.69 -22.72
N PHE A 269 -20.61 -58.69 -21.72
CA PHE A 269 -20.99 -58.54 -20.32
C PHE A 269 -21.79 -57.25 -20.09
N GLU A 270 -22.89 -57.38 -19.38
CA GLU A 270 -23.72 -56.29 -18.87
C GLU A 270 -23.76 -56.38 -17.35
N TYR A 271 -23.50 -55.26 -16.69
CA TYR A 271 -23.54 -55.17 -15.25
C TYR A 271 -24.99 -55.28 -14.77
N ALA A 272 -25.30 -56.38 -14.10
CA ALA A 272 -26.57 -56.57 -13.41
C ALA A 272 -26.37 -56.39 -11.90
N LEU A 273 -27.32 -55.71 -11.26
CA LEU A 273 -27.39 -55.66 -9.80
C LEU A 273 -27.92 -56.99 -9.27
N THR A 274 -27.42 -57.40 -8.10
CA THR A 274 -28.08 -58.45 -7.33
C THR A 274 -29.42 -57.94 -6.78
N ALA A 275 -30.34 -58.85 -6.46
CA ALA A 275 -31.63 -58.47 -5.85
C ALA A 275 -31.46 -57.64 -4.57
N THR A 276 -30.38 -57.89 -3.81
CA THR A 276 -30.04 -57.12 -2.60
C THR A 276 -29.52 -55.72 -2.92
N GLU A 277 -28.62 -55.57 -3.91
CA GLU A 277 -28.12 -54.26 -4.35
C GLU A 277 -29.25 -53.41 -4.97
N GLU A 278 -30.14 -54.05 -5.74
CA GLU A 278 -31.31 -53.40 -6.33
C GLU A 278 -32.28 -52.89 -5.25
N GLN A 279 -32.57 -53.71 -4.24
CA GLN A 279 -33.41 -53.28 -3.11
C GLN A 279 -32.77 -52.12 -2.34
N ALA A 280 -31.47 -52.17 -2.10
CA ALA A 280 -30.75 -51.10 -1.41
C ALA A 280 -30.80 -49.77 -2.19
N LEU A 281 -30.73 -49.79 -3.52
CA LEU A 281 -30.90 -48.58 -4.34
C LEU A 281 -32.35 -48.08 -4.36
N ARG A 282 -33.34 -48.97 -4.34
CA ARG A 282 -34.76 -48.57 -4.20
C ARG A 282 -35.01 -47.88 -2.85
N ASP A 283 -34.37 -48.36 -1.79
CA ASP A 283 -34.50 -47.79 -0.45
C ASP A 283 -33.88 -46.37 -0.32
N THR A 284 -32.98 -45.97 -1.25
CA THR A 284 -32.48 -44.58 -1.35
C THR A 284 -33.38 -43.65 -2.18
N GLY A 285 -34.49 -44.18 -2.71
CA GLY A 285 -35.46 -43.43 -3.51
C GLY A 285 -35.22 -43.44 -5.02
N MET A 286 -34.28 -44.24 -5.53
CA MET A 286 -34.10 -44.42 -6.98
C MET A 286 -35.24 -45.22 -7.59
N ASP A 287 -35.75 -44.77 -8.74
CA ASP A 287 -36.78 -45.49 -9.48
C ASP A 287 -36.18 -46.56 -10.43
N ALA A 288 -37.06 -47.32 -11.10
CA ALA A 288 -36.62 -48.40 -11.99
C ALA A 288 -35.82 -47.90 -13.20
N ALA A 289 -36.08 -46.68 -13.69
CA ALA A 289 -35.34 -46.11 -14.81
C ALA A 289 -33.95 -45.64 -14.37
N ASP A 290 -33.84 -45.04 -13.19
CA ASP A 290 -32.56 -44.63 -12.59
C ASP A 290 -31.64 -45.83 -12.31
N ILE A 291 -32.21 -46.93 -11.82
CA ILE A 291 -31.48 -48.17 -11.56
C ILE A 291 -30.98 -48.81 -12.88
N ALA A 292 -31.80 -48.83 -13.93
CA ALA A 292 -31.39 -49.31 -15.25
C ALA A 292 -30.26 -48.44 -15.83
N ALA A 293 -30.38 -47.11 -15.73
CA ALA A 293 -29.34 -46.19 -16.17
C ALA A 293 -28.02 -46.34 -15.37
N PHE A 294 -28.11 -46.65 -14.08
CA PHE A 294 -26.94 -46.96 -13.25
C PHE A 294 -26.23 -48.23 -13.74
N ALA A 295 -26.98 -49.29 -14.03
CA ALA A 295 -26.44 -50.54 -14.56
C ALA A 295 -25.77 -50.34 -15.94
N ASP A 296 -26.40 -49.56 -16.82
CA ASP A 296 -25.83 -49.21 -18.14
C ASP A 296 -24.52 -48.43 -18.00
N LYS A 297 -24.46 -47.45 -17.09
CA LYS A 297 -23.23 -46.68 -16.81
C LYS A 297 -22.11 -47.57 -16.27
N ARG A 298 -22.43 -48.53 -15.41
CA ARG A 298 -21.44 -49.51 -14.89
C ARG A 298 -20.93 -50.44 -15.99
N THR A 299 -21.81 -50.85 -16.89
CA THR A 299 -21.44 -51.63 -18.08
C THR A 299 -20.49 -50.86 -18.99
N GLN A 300 -20.80 -49.58 -19.28
CA GLN A 300 -19.93 -48.70 -20.06
C GLN A 300 -18.58 -48.46 -19.36
N GLN A 301 -18.59 -48.25 -18.04
CA GLN A 301 -17.39 -48.08 -17.24
C GLN A 301 -16.48 -49.32 -17.31
N TYR A 302 -17.04 -50.53 -17.21
CA TYR A 302 -16.28 -51.76 -17.37
C TYR A 302 -15.60 -51.85 -18.75
N ARG A 303 -16.30 -51.52 -19.83
CA ARG A 303 -15.74 -51.55 -21.20
C ARG A 303 -14.62 -50.52 -21.38
N ALA A 304 -14.83 -49.29 -20.91
CA ALA A 304 -13.81 -48.24 -20.93
C ALA A 304 -12.56 -48.63 -20.12
N LEU A 305 -12.77 -49.21 -18.93
CA LEU A 305 -11.67 -49.72 -18.12
C LEU A 305 -10.93 -50.88 -18.80
N HIS A 306 -11.62 -51.76 -19.55
CA HIS A 306 -10.94 -52.80 -20.31
C HIS A 306 -9.97 -52.22 -21.35
N GLU A 307 -10.42 -51.24 -22.13
CA GLU A 307 -9.56 -50.54 -23.09
C GLU A 307 -8.38 -49.85 -22.40
N GLU A 308 -8.62 -49.29 -21.22
CA GLU A 308 -7.67 -48.49 -20.47
C GLU A 308 -6.60 -49.33 -19.76
N VAL A 309 -7.00 -50.39 -19.04
CA VAL A 309 -6.14 -51.15 -18.11
C VAL A 309 -6.20 -52.67 -18.30
N GLY A 310 -7.11 -53.16 -19.15
CA GLY A 310 -7.41 -54.59 -19.29
C GLY A 310 -6.30 -55.43 -19.94
N SER A 311 -5.31 -54.79 -20.56
CA SER A 311 -4.15 -55.44 -21.16
C SER A 311 -2.94 -55.55 -20.23
N TYR A 312 -2.99 -54.94 -19.03
CA TYR A 312 -1.82 -54.85 -18.15
C TYR A 312 -1.39 -56.19 -17.56
N THR A 313 -2.36 -57.06 -17.25
CA THR A 313 -2.13 -58.42 -16.75
C THR A 313 -3.16 -59.38 -17.33
N SER A 314 -2.85 -60.68 -17.38
CA SER A 314 -3.79 -61.74 -17.80
C SER A 314 -4.70 -62.25 -16.68
N THR A 315 -4.31 -62.04 -15.41
CA THR A 315 -5.07 -62.38 -14.20
C THR A 315 -4.99 -61.21 -13.21
N PHE A 316 -5.90 -61.13 -12.24
CA PHE A 316 -5.84 -60.13 -11.19
C PHE A 316 -4.54 -60.27 -10.38
N ASP A 317 -3.87 -59.15 -10.16
CA ASP A 317 -2.68 -59.01 -9.32
C ASP A 317 -3.03 -58.03 -8.18
N GLU A 318 -3.03 -58.53 -6.94
CA GLU A 318 -3.42 -57.74 -5.76
C GLU A 318 -2.39 -56.64 -5.43
N ASP A 319 -1.13 -56.87 -5.80
CA ASP A 319 0.00 -55.96 -5.57
C ASP A 319 0.23 -55.03 -6.78
N PHE A 320 -0.70 -54.99 -7.74
CA PHE A 320 -0.54 -54.17 -8.95
C PHE A 320 -0.33 -52.69 -8.61
N ASP A 321 0.82 -52.17 -9.06
CA ASP A 321 1.17 -50.76 -9.01
C ASP A 321 1.62 -50.25 -10.39
N TYR A 322 0.82 -49.34 -10.97
CA TYR A 322 1.13 -48.68 -12.23
C TYR A 322 2.43 -47.90 -12.20
N ARG A 323 2.94 -47.48 -11.01
CA ARG A 323 4.24 -46.79 -10.91
C ARG A 323 5.38 -47.56 -11.56
N SER A 324 5.37 -48.88 -11.43
CA SER A 324 6.39 -49.77 -12.02
C SER A 324 6.34 -49.85 -13.55
N ARG A 325 5.26 -49.35 -14.17
CA ARG A 325 4.99 -49.41 -15.61
C ARG A 325 5.09 -48.06 -16.31
N LEU A 326 5.27 -46.97 -15.56
CA LEU A 326 5.44 -45.63 -16.13
C LEU A 326 6.67 -45.57 -17.03
N SER A 327 6.46 -45.21 -18.29
CA SER A 327 7.57 -44.92 -19.22
C SER A 327 8.18 -43.54 -18.98
N ALA A 328 9.41 -43.33 -19.43
CA ALA A 328 10.07 -42.03 -19.37
C ALA A 328 9.31 -40.97 -20.20
N GLU A 329 8.71 -41.39 -21.32
CA GLU A 329 7.88 -40.54 -22.17
C GLU A 329 6.58 -40.11 -21.48
N GLU A 330 5.92 -41.02 -20.75
CA GLU A 330 4.73 -40.69 -19.96
C GLU A 330 5.06 -39.75 -18.79
N ILE A 331 6.15 -40.01 -18.07
CA ILE A 331 6.62 -39.11 -17.02
C ILE A 331 6.86 -37.72 -17.61
N THR A 332 7.60 -37.63 -18.73
CA THR A 332 7.86 -36.36 -19.43
C THR A 332 6.57 -35.68 -19.90
N ALA A 333 5.55 -36.45 -20.29
CA ALA A 333 4.27 -35.88 -20.72
C ALA A 333 3.44 -35.34 -19.54
N ILE A 334 3.48 -36.02 -18.39
CA ILE A 334 2.79 -35.62 -17.15
C ILE A 334 3.48 -34.41 -16.51
N THR A 335 4.81 -34.34 -16.56
CA THR A 335 5.61 -33.26 -15.95
C THR A 335 5.88 -32.09 -16.89
N ARG A 336 5.36 -32.13 -18.13
CA ARG A 336 5.57 -31.07 -19.11
C ARG A 336 4.96 -29.75 -18.63
N GLY A 337 5.80 -28.73 -18.45
CA GLY A 337 5.38 -27.41 -17.99
C GLY A 337 5.22 -27.29 -16.47
N SER A 338 5.63 -28.30 -15.71
CA SER A 338 5.71 -28.24 -14.24
C SER A 338 6.89 -27.39 -13.74
N GLU A 339 7.89 -27.15 -14.60
CA GLU A 339 9.11 -26.42 -14.29
C GLU A 339 9.08 -25.02 -14.94
N TRP A 340 9.35 -24.00 -14.14
CA TRP A 340 9.53 -22.62 -14.59
C TRP A 340 10.97 -22.20 -14.28
N THR A 341 11.67 -21.66 -15.27
CA THR A 341 13.00 -21.06 -15.06
C THR A 341 12.86 -19.74 -14.28
N ASP A 342 13.93 -19.31 -13.59
CA ASP A 342 13.95 -18.03 -12.87
C ASP A 342 13.49 -16.85 -13.77
N ALA A 343 13.86 -16.87 -15.05
CA ALA A 343 13.41 -15.89 -16.05
C ALA A 343 11.92 -16.03 -16.40
N GLN A 344 11.39 -17.25 -16.58
CA GLN A 344 9.96 -17.48 -16.83
C GLN A 344 9.08 -17.10 -15.64
N LEU A 345 9.61 -17.27 -14.43
CA LEU A 345 8.93 -16.96 -13.19
C LEU A 345 8.83 -15.44 -12.98
N LEU A 346 9.89 -14.71 -13.31
CA LEU A 346 9.85 -13.25 -13.31
C LEU A 346 8.95 -12.69 -14.41
N LEU A 347 8.89 -13.35 -15.58
CA LEU A 347 8.05 -12.98 -16.72
C LEU A 347 6.54 -13.22 -16.49
N SER A 348 6.17 -14.23 -15.69
CA SER A 348 4.76 -14.55 -15.38
C SER A 348 4.21 -13.90 -14.12
N VAL A 349 5.05 -13.65 -13.13
CA VAL A 349 4.66 -12.88 -11.94
C VAL A 349 4.56 -11.37 -12.27
N GLY A 350 5.18 -10.92 -13.37
CA GLY A 350 5.27 -9.51 -13.79
C GLY A 350 3.98 -8.82 -14.26
N ALA A 351 2.81 -9.48 -14.31
CA ALA A 351 1.55 -8.81 -14.61
C ALA A 351 0.34 -9.52 -13.99
N GLY A 352 0.13 -9.34 -12.68
CA GLY A 352 -1.20 -9.42 -12.08
C GLY A 352 -1.80 -10.80 -11.80
N LEU A 353 -0.98 -11.86 -11.63
CA LEU A 353 -1.51 -13.19 -11.27
C LEU A 353 -1.57 -13.48 -9.76
N LEU A 354 -1.06 -12.59 -8.90
CA LEU A 354 -1.18 -12.71 -7.44
C LEU A 354 -2.27 -11.79 -6.93
N LYS A 355 -3.52 -12.10 -7.28
CA LYS A 355 -4.69 -11.44 -6.71
C LYS A 355 -5.50 -12.43 -5.89
N GLU A 356 -4.98 -12.73 -4.70
CA GLU A 356 -5.81 -13.17 -3.57
C GLU A 356 -5.28 -12.66 -2.22
N ILE A 357 -4.74 -11.43 -2.22
CA ILE A 357 -4.56 -10.63 -1.00
C ILE A 357 -5.18 -9.28 -1.25
N THR A 358 -6.13 -8.91 -0.41
CA THR A 358 -6.91 -7.68 -0.51
C THR A 358 -6.12 -6.43 -0.10
N ASP A 359 -4.96 -6.62 0.53
CA ASP A 359 -4.08 -5.54 0.97
C ASP A 359 -2.62 -5.86 0.61
N THR A 360 -2.02 -5.02 -0.23
CA THR A 360 -0.61 -5.13 -0.66
C THR A 360 0.24 -3.96 -0.13
N VAL A 361 -0.30 -3.17 0.81
CA VAL A 361 0.43 -2.08 1.45
C VAL A 361 1.36 -2.65 2.51
N THR A 362 2.68 -2.49 2.33
CA THR A 362 3.69 -3.01 3.26
C THR A 362 4.13 -1.99 4.32
N THR A 363 3.61 -0.76 4.26
CA THR A 363 3.96 0.32 5.20
C THR A 363 2.71 0.88 5.86
N ILE A 364 2.64 0.77 7.18
CA ILE A 364 1.63 1.45 7.99
C ILE A 364 2.16 2.84 8.32
N LYS A 365 1.37 3.88 8.06
CA LYS A 365 1.79 5.28 8.26
C LYS A 365 0.74 6.07 9.02
N ALA A 366 1.17 6.87 9.99
CA ALA A 366 0.30 7.85 10.62
C ALA A 366 -0.16 8.91 9.58
N PRO A 367 -1.40 9.45 9.70
CA PRO A 367 -1.89 10.45 8.76
C PRO A 367 -1.04 11.72 8.79
N ASN A 368 -0.67 12.21 7.61
CA ASN A 368 -0.05 13.52 7.44
C ASN A 368 -1.05 14.66 7.68
N VAL A 369 -2.31 14.45 7.29
CA VAL A 369 -3.35 15.47 7.40
C VAL A 369 -4.59 14.89 8.06
N VAL A 370 -5.02 15.54 9.14
CA VAL A 370 -6.21 15.17 9.91
C VAL A 370 -7.11 16.37 10.07
N GLY A 371 -8.37 16.23 9.70
CA GLY A 371 -9.40 17.24 9.91
C GLY A 371 -10.78 16.61 9.88
N ARG A 372 -11.82 17.40 10.12
CA ARG A 372 -13.18 17.00 9.79
C ARG A 372 -13.28 16.85 8.27
N THR A 373 -13.27 17.95 7.53
CA THR A 373 -13.10 17.95 6.07
C THR A 373 -11.63 18.21 5.73
N VAL A 374 -11.07 17.47 4.78
CA VAL A 374 -9.71 17.69 4.28
C VAL A 374 -9.77 18.14 2.83
N THR A 375 -9.22 19.31 2.54
CA THR A 375 -9.11 19.88 1.19
C THR A 375 -7.65 20.08 0.83
N LEU A 376 -7.20 19.42 -0.23
CA LEU A 376 -5.85 19.51 -0.76
C LEU A 376 -5.88 20.04 -2.18
N VAL A 377 -5.14 21.11 -2.45
CA VAL A 377 -5.01 21.70 -3.79
C VAL A 377 -3.52 21.85 -4.09
N ALA A 378 -3.01 20.99 -4.97
CA ALA A 378 -1.63 21.00 -5.44
C ALA A 378 -1.54 21.56 -6.86
N GLY A 379 -0.50 22.35 -7.12
CA GLY A 379 -0.18 22.80 -8.47
C GLY A 379 0.43 21.70 -9.34
N ASP A 380 1.11 20.73 -8.71
CA ASP A 380 1.72 19.58 -9.39
C ASP A 380 1.07 18.27 -8.90
N ASP A 381 1.68 17.53 -7.96
CA ASP A 381 1.21 16.22 -7.50
C ASP A 381 0.73 16.25 -6.03
N ILE A 382 -0.15 15.32 -5.65
CA ILE A 382 -0.38 14.93 -4.25
C ILE A 382 0.19 13.52 -4.07
N GLY A 383 1.09 13.36 -3.11
CA GLY A 383 1.97 12.19 -3.05
C GLY A 383 3.07 12.25 -4.13
N ARG A 384 3.84 11.17 -4.25
CA ARG A 384 4.91 11.05 -5.27
C ARG A 384 5.24 9.59 -5.55
N TYR A 385 6.12 9.32 -6.50
CA TYR A 385 6.83 8.03 -6.54
C TYR A 385 8.05 8.08 -5.63
N GLY A 386 8.30 6.97 -4.93
CA GLY A 386 9.58 6.73 -4.25
C GLY A 386 10.70 6.43 -5.25
N PRO A 387 11.93 6.21 -4.75
CA PRO A 387 13.02 5.80 -5.61
C PRO A 387 12.72 4.45 -6.28
N ASP A 388 13.10 4.36 -7.56
CA ASP A 388 12.96 3.15 -8.36
C ASP A 388 13.68 1.97 -7.70
N GLN A 389 12.97 0.85 -7.57
CA GLN A 389 13.58 -0.42 -7.20
C GLN A 389 13.93 -1.18 -8.47
N VAL A 390 15.22 -1.33 -8.74
CA VAL A 390 15.72 -2.08 -9.90
C VAL A 390 16.05 -3.51 -9.47
N ILE A 391 15.52 -4.46 -10.23
CA ILE A 391 15.65 -5.89 -10.02
C ILE A 391 16.35 -6.49 -11.23
N ASP A 392 17.52 -7.08 -11.01
CA ASP A 392 18.25 -7.84 -12.03
C ASP A 392 17.63 -9.25 -12.13
N THR A 393 17.04 -9.55 -13.29
CA THR A 393 16.29 -10.78 -13.54
C THR A 393 17.18 -12.00 -13.74
N ILE A 394 18.47 -11.78 -14.06
CA ILE A 394 19.45 -12.83 -14.37
C ILE A 394 20.45 -13.07 -13.24
N ALA A 395 20.48 -12.20 -12.23
CA ALA A 395 21.26 -12.40 -11.00
C ALA A 395 20.75 -13.59 -10.15
N GLY A 396 19.58 -14.14 -10.52
CA GLY A 396 18.91 -15.22 -9.82
C GLY A 396 18.06 -14.70 -8.66
N ILE A 397 16.86 -15.25 -8.50
CA ILE A 397 15.88 -14.70 -7.56
C ILE A 397 16.27 -14.86 -6.08
N ASP A 398 17.18 -15.78 -5.78
CA ASP A 398 17.73 -15.99 -4.43
C ASP A 398 18.62 -14.82 -3.96
N THR A 399 19.02 -13.94 -4.88
CA THR A 399 19.73 -12.70 -4.57
C THR A 399 18.81 -11.54 -4.19
N LEU A 400 17.49 -11.70 -4.36
CA LEU A 400 16.53 -10.66 -4.01
C LEU A 400 16.34 -10.58 -2.49
N THR A 401 16.44 -9.36 -1.98
CA THR A 401 16.07 -9.03 -0.61
C THR A 401 14.57 -9.29 -0.37
N LYS A 402 14.19 -9.48 0.89
CA LYS A 402 12.78 -9.59 1.29
C LYS A 402 11.95 -8.42 0.75
N ALA A 403 12.46 -7.19 0.87
CA ALA A 403 11.81 -5.99 0.35
C ALA A 403 11.61 -6.01 -1.17
N GLN A 404 12.58 -6.49 -1.95
CA GLN A 404 12.44 -6.63 -3.41
C GLN A 404 11.40 -7.70 -3.79
N LYS A 405 11.35 -8.82 -3.05
CA LYS A 405 10.33 -9.86 -3.26
C LYS A 405 8.92 -9.33 -2.94
N ALA A 406 8.77 -8.64 -1.83
CA ALA A 406 7.51 -8.00 -1.46
C ALA A 406 7.11 -6.91 -2.47
N ALA A 407 8.05 -6.11 -2.96
CA ALA A 407 7.81 -5.13 -4.01
C ALA A 407 7.31 -5.76 -5.31
N LEU A 408 7.93 -6.86 -5.76
CA LEU A 408 7.46 -7.62 -6.93
C LEU A 408 6.07 -8.22 -6.72
N ALA A 409 5.76 -8.70 -5.52
CA ALA A 409 4.45 -9.28 -5.22
C ALA A 409 3.36 -8.20 -5.12
N ALA A 410 3.71 -7.00 -4.64
CA ALA A 410 2.79 -5.89 -4.45
C ALA A 410 2.65 -4.98 -5.69
N VAL A 411 3.56 -5.08 -6.67
CA VAL A 411 3.62 -4.16 -7.81
C VAL A 411 2.33 -4.20 -8.63
N GLU A 412 1.79 -3.02 -8.93
CA GLU A 412 0.67 -2.89 -9.85
C GLU A 412 1.19 -2.87 -11.30
N ARG A 413 0.38 -3.36 -12.26
CA ARG A 413 0.80 -3.53 -13.66
C ARG A 413 1.40 -2.25 -14.29
N GLY A 414 0.95 -1.06 -13.89
CA GLY A 414 1.46 0.22 -14.42
C GLY A 414 2.77 0.71 -13.79
N ASP A 415 3.22 0.07 -12.72
CA ASP A 415 4.38 0.49 -11.92
C ASP A 415 5.64 -0.32 -12.21
N ALA A 416 5.51 -1.45 -12.90
CA ALA A 416 6.63 -2.25 -13.37
C ALA A 416 6.99 -1.86 -14.81
N ILE A 417 8.27 -1.55 -15.04
CA ILE A 417 8.84 -1.32 -16.36
C ILE A 417 9.92 -2.37 -16.59
N VAL A 418 9.87 -3.02 -17.73
CA VAL A 418 10.91 -3.96 -18.18
C VAL A 418 11.77 -3.30 -19.25
N ASP A 419 13.06 -3.62 -19.28
CA ASP A 419 14.03 -3.01 -20.21
C ASP A 419 13.97 -3.58 -21.63
N ASP A 420 13.55 -4.84 -21.78
CA ASP A 420 13.28 -5.53 -23.04
C ASP A 420 12.04 -6.42 -22.85
N GLU A 421 11.00 -6.25 -23.69
CA GLU A 421 9.76 -7.02 -23.56
C GLU A 421 9.94 -8.51 -23.91
N ASP A 422 10.92 -8.85 -24.75
CA ASP A 422 11.16 -10.21 -25.21
C ASP A 422 12.18 -10.94 -24.32
N ASN A 423 13.12 -10.20 -23.71
CA ASN A 423 14.13 -10.76 -22.82
C ASN A 423 14.60 -9.77 -21.75
N PRO A 424 13.76 -9.48 -20.73
CA PRO A 424 14.05 -8.46 -19.75
C PRO A 424 15.21 -8.85 -18.86
N ARG A 425 16.23 -7.99 -18.79
CA ARG A 425 17.34 -8.11 -17.84
C ARG A 425 17.06 -7.33 -16.56
N PHE A 426 16.28 -6.26 -16.64
CA PHE A 426 15.94 -5.42 -15.50
C PHE A 426 14.44 -5.17 -15.41
N VAL A 427 13.88 -5.39 -14.22
CA VAL A 427 12.54 -4.90 -13.85
C VAL A 427 12.72 -3.72 -12.93
N THR A 428 12.18 -2.58 -13.33
CA THR A 428 12.16 -1.36 -12.54
C THR A 428 10.77 -1.17 -11.95
N ILE A 429 10.67 -1.12 -10.63
CA ILE A 429 9.42 -0.96 -9.89
C ILE A 429 9.36 0.46 -9.34
N ARG A 430 8.33 1.20 -9.73
CA ARG A 430 8.02 2.54 -9.23
C ARG A 430 6.98 2.45 -8.12
N GLN A 431 7.39 2.70 -6.88
CA GLN A 431 6.46 2.57 -5.75
C GLN A 431 5.75 3.89 -5.47
N PRO A 432 4.41 3.95 -5.54
CA PRO A 432 3.68 5.14 -5.12
C PRO A 432 3.85 5.36 -3.61
N GLN A 433 4.21 6.59 -3.24
CA GLN A 433 4.26 7.11 -1.88
C GLN A 433 3.07 8.07 -1.70
N PRO A 434 1.94 7.59 -1.16
CA PRO A 434 0.77 8.43 -0.97
C PRO A 434 0.99 9.45 0.15
N LEU A 435 0.25 10.55 0.08
CA LEU A 435 0.00 11.39 1.25
C LEU A 435 -1.09 10.73 2.10
N ASN A 436 -0.81 10.50 3.38
CA ASN A 436 -1.76 9.84 4.27
C ASN A 436 -2.72 10.86 4.88
N VAL A 437 -4.01 10.55 4.85
CA VAL A 437 -5.06 11.41 5.39
C VAL A 437 -6.01 10.62 6.27
N ALA A 438 -6.61 11.31 7.24
CA ALA A 438 -7.71 10.75 8.02
C ALA A 438 -8.79 11.81 8.24
N ASN A 439 -10.05 11.40 8.08
CA ASN A 439 -11.16 12.15 8.64
C ASN A 439 -11.24 11.85 10.14
N ARG A 440 -11.41 12.89 10.96
CA ARG A 440 -11.38 12.74 12.43
C ARG A 440 -12.48 11.82 12.96
N ASP A 441 -13.66 11.90 12.35
CA ASP A 441 -14.78 11.02 12.66
C ASP A 441 -15.25 10.39 11.33
N PRO A 442 -15.04 9.08 11.12
CA PRO A 442 -15.43 8.40 9.88
C PRO A 442 -16.95 8.31 9.69
N ASP A 443 -17.73 8.53 10.76
CA ASP A 443 -19.21 8.55 10.72
C ASP A 443 -19.76 9.97 10.46
N ASP A 444 -18.92 11.01 10.55
CA ASP A 444 -19.26 12.39 10.19
C ASP A 444 -19.42 12.51 8.65
N PRO A 445 -20.42 13.23 8.12
CA PRO A 445 -20.56 13.48 6.67
C PRO A 445 -19.36 14.20 6.01
N ALA A 446 -18.37 14.61 6.78
CA ALA A 446 -17.15 15.23 6.31
C ALA A 446 -16.38 14.39 5.27
N THR A 447 -15.68 15.07 4.36
CA THR A 447 -15.11 14.42 3.18
C THR A 447 -13.69 14.84 2.85
N LEU A 448 -13.04 14.03 2.01
CA LEU A 448 -11.80 14.38 1.31
C LEU A 448 -12.13 15.07 -0.01
N HIS A 449 -11.54 16.24 -0.21
CA HIS A 449 -11.41 16.93 -1.49
C HIS A 449 -9.92 17.01 -1.87
N ALA A 450 -9.53 16.49 -3.02
CA ALA A 450 -8.16 16.56 -3.50
C ALA A 450 -8.12 16.97 -4.98
N THR A 451 -7.27 17.93 -5.32
CA THR A 451 -7.06 18.36 -6.69
C THR A 451 -5.58 18.59 -6.95
N ALA A 452 -5.08 18.01 -8.03
CA ALA A 452 -3.69 18.16 -8.48
C ALA A 452 -3.67 18.32 -10.02
N ALA A 453 -2.70 19.05 -10.56
CA ALA A 453 -2.54 19.13 -12.02
C ALA A 453 -1.90 17.88 -12.60
N GLY A 454 -1.05 17.20 -11.84
CA GLY A 454 -0.46 15.90 -12.13
C GLY A 454 -1.28 14.78 -11.51
N LYS A 455 -0.73 14.11 -10.50
CA LYS A 455 -1.24 12.87 -9.89
C LYS A 455 -1.78 13.10 -8.49
N VAL A 456 -2.65 12.20 -8.04
CA VAL A 456 -3.16 12.17 -6.67
C VAL A 456 -3.01 10.77 -6.11
N PHE A 457 -2.06 10.59 -5.20
CA PHE A 457 -1.84 9.37 -4.41
C PHE A 457 -2.21 9.64 -2.96
N ILE A 458 -3.28 8.97 -2.49
CA ILE A 458 -3.83 9.11 -1.14
C ILE A 458 -3.83 7.77 -0.42
N GLY A 459 -3.45 7.79 0.85
CA GLY A 459 -3.46 6.64 1.75
C GLY A 459 -4.33 6.94 2.98
N SER A 460 -4.96 5.90 3.55
CA SER A 460 -5.56 5.96 4.88
C SER A 460 -5.58 4.61 5.56
N GLU A 461 -5.25 4.60 6.85
CA GLU A 461 -5.37 3.42 7.73
C GLU A 461 -6.82 3.19 8.18
N GLY A 462 -7.72 4.16 7.94
CA GLY A 462 -9.13 4.10 8.31
C GLY A 462 -10.05 4.11 7.10
N SER A 463 -11.35 4.28 7.36
CA SER A 463 -12.32 4.58 6.32
C SER A 463 -12.16 6.02 5.83
N LEU A 464 -12.39 6.26 4.54
CA LEU A 464 -12.47 7.60 3.97
C LEU A 464 -13.80 7.82 3.27
N ARG A 465 -14.33 9.04 3.41
CA ARG A 465 -15.45 9.53 2.61
C ARG A 465 -14.93 10.52 1.58
N ILE A 466 -15.15 10.22 0.30
CA ILE A 466 -14.66 11.02 -0.82
C ILE A 466 -15.72 12.00 -1.28
N GLY A 467 -15.39 13.29 -1.26
CA GLY A 467 -16.21 14.35 -1.83
C GLY A 467 -15.88 14.56 -3.31
N GLN A 468 -14.65 14.99 -3.59
CA GLN A 468 -14.17 15.16 -4.96
C GLN A 468 -12.67 14.92 -5.03
N VAL A 469 -12.23 14.03 -5.93
CA VAL A 469 -10.80 13.84 -6.23
C VAL A 469 -10.59 14.02 -7.73
N SER A 470 -9.66 14.88 -8.11
CA SER A 470 -9.32 15.18 -9.50
C SER A 470 -7.81 15.27 -9.67
N ALA A 471 -7.31 14.69 -10.75
CA ALA A 471 -5.92 14.73 -11.17
C ALA A 471 -5.87 14.98 -12.68
N GLY A 472 -4.81 15.60 -13.20
CA GLY A 472 -4.63 15.69 -14.65
C GLY A 472 -4.12 14.39 -15.28
N ASP A 473 -3.43 13.57 -14.49
CA ASP A 473 -2.87 12.29 -14.91
C ASP A 473 -3.58 11.10 -14.26
N GLU A 474 -3.29 10.84 -12.98
CA GLU A 474 -3.64 9.59 -12.31
C GLU A 474 -4.18 9.84 -10.90
N VAL A 475 -5.21 9.09 -10.51
CA VAL A 475 -5.73 9.04 -9.14
C VAL A 475 -5.53 7.62 -8.60
N ARG A 476 -4.84 7.48 -7.47
CA ARG A 476 -4.77 6.25 -6.68
C ARG A 476 -5.12 6.55 -5.23
N ILE A 477 -6.08 5.80 -4.70
CA ILE A 477 -6.53 5.91 -3.31
C ILE A 477 -6.47 4.51 -2.72
N LYS A 478 -5.72 4.35 -1.64
CA LYS A 478 -5.67 3.11 -0.85
C LYS A 478 -6.18 3.38 0.55
N VAL A 479 -7.13 2.56 1.00
CA VAL A 479 -7.69 2.63 2.35
C VAL A 479 -7.71 1.25 2.96
N ALA A 480 -7.38 1.13 4.25
CA ALA A 480 -7.54 -0.12 4.98
C ALA A 480 -8.99 -0.34 5.46
N GLY A 481 -9.74 0.76 5.66
CA GLY A 481 -11.16 0.73 6.00
C GLY A 481 -12.09 0.76 4.77
N ALA A 482 -13.31 1.29 4.96
CA ALA A 482 -14.27 1.45 3.88
C ALA A 482 -14.01 2.73 3.08
N LEU A 483 -14.24 2.67 1.76
CA LEU A 483 -14.27 3.85 0.89
C LEU A 483 -15.72 4.21 0.58
N HIS A 484 -16.17 5.37 1.05
CA HIS A 484 -17.52 5.87 0.81
C HIS A 484 -17.50 6.99 -0.22
N GLY A 485 -18.30 6.86 -1.29
CA GLY A 485 -18.61 8.00 -2.16
C GLY A 485 -19.75 8.84 -1.56
N ILE A 486 -19.79 10.13 -1.89
CA ILE A 486 -21.06 10.86 -1.78
C ILE A 486 -21.98 10.32 -2.87
N ASP A 487 -23.06 9.66 -2.46
CA ASP A 487 -24.11 9.22 -3.38
C ASP A 487 -24.67 10.48 -4.05
N SER A 488 -24.53 10.58 -5.38
CA SER A 488 -25.20 11.63 -6.13
C SER A 488 -26.69 11.35 -6.05
N GLY A 489 -27.36 11.94 -5.06
CA GLY A 489 -28.81 11.90 -4.94
C GLY A 489 -29.44 12.18 -6.31
N ALA A 490 -30.29 11.26 -6.73
CA ALA A 490 -30.97 11.25 -8.01
C ALA A 490 -31.43 12.65 -8.43
N SER A 491 -30.97 13.07 -9.62
CA SER A 491 -31.72 14.04 -10.40
C SER A 491 -32.96 13.33 -10.96
N ALA A 492 -34.12 13.71 -10.44
CA ALA A 492 -35.42 13.52 -11.08
C ALA A 492 -36.13 14.87 -11.11
#